data_AF-A0A3P1B249-F1
#
_entry.id   AF-A0A3P1B249-F1
#
_cell.length_a   1.000
_cell.length_b   1.000
_cell.length_c   1.000
_cell.angle_alpha   90.00
_cell.angle_beta   90.00
_cell.angle_gamma   90.00
#
_symmetry.space_group_name_H-M   'P 1'
#
loop_
_entity.id
_entity.type
_entity.pdbx_description
1 polymer ?
#
loop_
_entity_poly.entity_id
_entity_poly.type
_entity_poly.pdbx_seq_one_letter_code
_entity_poly.pdbx_strand_id
1 'polypeptide(L)'
;MAFNEELKNNLHEMKSEAKAYLETNVDYYSLLGFKVVSKATGFIFKIFALSLFAVLSLFFLSFAAAFAIGKALDSNTYGFLIIGGFYIFIALVVYSMRKVMIDIPILKKFSRIFFD
;
A
#
# COMPACT_ATOMS: atom_id res chain seq x y z
N MET A 1 24.13 27.91 -28.60
CA MET A 1 24.02 26.58 -29.22
C MET A 1 25.08 25.60 -28.70
N ALA A 2 26.34 26.01 -28.49
CA ALA A 2 27.41 25.15 -28.00
C ALA A 2 27.17 24.45 -26.63
N PHE A 3 26.54 25.14 -25.66
CA PHE A 3 26.29 24.58 -24.32
C PHE A 3 25.34 23.36 -24.31
N ASN A 4 24.37 23.32 -25.22
CA ASN A 4 23.42 22.20 -25.31
C ASN A 4 24.03 20.96 -25.97
N GLU A 5 24.95 21.15 -26.92
CA GLU A 5 25.70 20.07 -27.56
C GLU A 5 26.64 19.39 -26.55
N GLU A 6 27.31 20.19 -25.71
CA GLU A 6 28.21 19.69 -24.67
C GLU A 6 27.44 18.94 -23.57
N LEU A 7 26.29 19.45 -23.12
CA LEU A 7 25.41 18.72 -22.19
C LEU A 7 24.85 17.44 -22.81
N LYS A 8 24.45 17.47 -24.09
CA LYS A 8 23.92 16.30 -24.78
C LYS A 8 24.98 15.21 -24.92
N ASN A 9 26.23 15.59 -25.22
CA ASN A 9 27.34 14.65 -25.34
C ASN A 9 27.75 14.08 -23.98
N ASN A 10 27.87 14.91 -22.94
CA ASN A 10 28.15 14.44 -21.58
C ASN A 10 27.04 13.51 -21.06
N LEU A 11 25.77 13.85 -21.29
CA LEU A 11 24.63 12.98 -20.93
C LEU A 11 24.61 11.68 -21.73
N HIS A 12 25.05 11.69 -22.98
CA HIS A 12 25.12 10.50 -23.81
C HIS A 12 26.26 9.57 -23.38
N GLU A 13 27.44 10.11 -23.06
CA GLU A 13 28.56 9.36 -22.51
C GLU A 13 28.21 8.77 -21.14
N MET A 14 27.67 9.58 -20.22
CA MET A 14 27.28 9.13 -18.88
C MET A 14 26.19 8.04 -18.92
N LYS A 15 25.25 8.12 -19.87
CA LYS A 15 24.21 7.10 -20.07
C LYS A 15 24.78 5.82 -20.68
N SER A 16 25.77 5.94 -21.56
CA SER A 16 26.45 4.79 -22.18
C SER A 16 27.32 4.04 -21.17
N GLU A 17 27.98 4.77 -20.28
CA GLU A 17 28.83 4.23 -19.22
C GLU A 17 27.95 3.59 -18.14
N ALA A 18 26.88 4.26 -17.70
CA ALA A 18 25.88 3.64 -16.82
C ALA A 18 25.25 2.38 -17.44
N LYS A 19 24.99 2.35 -18.76
CA LYS A 19 24.53 1.13 -19.45
C LYS A 19 25.58 0.03 -19.46
N ALA A 20 26.84 0.33 -19.75
CA ALA A 20 27.93 -0.64 -19.77
C ALA A 20 28.23 -1.21 -18.37
N TYR A 21 28.11 -0.39 -17.33
CA TYR A 21 28.19 -0.81 -15.92
C TYR A 21 27.01 -1.69 -15.50
N LEU A 22 25.81 -1.46 -16.06
CA LEU A 22 24.63 -2.31 -15.82
C LEU A 22 24.65 -3.60 -16.66
N GLU A 23 25.11 -3.56 -17.91
CA GLU A 23 25.24 -4.71 -18.81
C GLU A 23 26.37 -5.66 -18.39
N THR A 24 27.49 -5.14 -17.89
CA THR A 24 28.61 -5.97 -17.41
C THR A 24 28.31 -6.65 -16.07
N ASN A 25 27.30 -6.17 -15.32
CA ASN A 25 26.87 -6.70 -14.02
C ASN A 25 25.47 -7.36 -14.05
N VAL A 26 25.00 -7.80 -15.23
CA VAL A 26 23.69 -8.47 -15.38
C VAL A 26 23.55 -9.69 -14.45
N ASP A 27 24.63 -10.45 -14.24
CA ASP A 27 24.64 -11.56 -13.28
C ASP A 27 24.44 -11.09 -11.83
N TYR A 28 25.00 -9.95 -11.47
CA TYR A 28 24.82 -9.35 -10.13
C TYR A 28 23.39 -8.85 -9.89
N TYR A 29 22.73 -8.29 -10.92
CA TYR A 29 21.34 -7.86 -10.83
C TYR A 29 20.36 -9.05 -10.81
N SER A 30 20.68 -10.15 -11.48
CA SER A 30 19.91 -11.38 -11.40
C SER A 30 19.94 -11.95 -9.97
N LEU A 31 21.11 -11.98 -9.34
CA LEU A 31 21.29 -12.39 -7.93
C LEU A 31 20.66 -11.43 -6.92
N LEU A 32 20.77 -10.11 -7.13
CA LEU A 32 20.13 -9.10 -6.27
C LEU A 32 18.61 -9.12 -6.41
N GLY A 33 18.09 -9.22 -7.63
CA GLY A 33 16.67 -9.39 -7.92
C GLY A 33 16.13 -10.65 -7.26
N PHE A 34 16.84 -11.77 -7.39
CA PHE A 34 16.46 -13.02 -6.73
C PHE A 34 16.49 -12.89 -5.21
N LYS A 35 17.53 -12.26 -4.64
CA LYS A 35 17.64 -12.02 -3.18
C LYS A 35 16.54 -11.10 -2.66
N VAL A 36 16.18 -10.06 -3.40
CA VAL A 36 15.09 -9.13 -3.07
C VAL A 36 13.75 -9.85 -3.17
N VAL A 37 13.51 -10.60 -4.24
CA VAL A 37 12.27 -11.37 -4.42
C VAL A 37 12.14 -12.45 -3.35
N SER A 38 13.17 -13.26 -3.10
CA SER A 38 13.13 -14.29 -2.04
C SER A 38 12.92 -13.68 -0.64
N LYS A 39 13.60 -12.57 -0.33
CA LYS A 39 13.44 -11.88 0.95
C LYS A 39 12.07 -11.20 1.06
N ALA A 40 11.58 -10.59 -0.02
CA ALA A 40 10.26 -9.99 -0.10
C ALA A 40 9.17 -11.03 0.05
N THR A 41 9.23 -12.16 -0.66
CA THR A 41 8.27 -13.26 -0.55
C THR A 41 8.22 -13.80 0.87
N GLY A 42 9.37 -14.05 1.52
CA GLY A 42 9.40 -14.48 2.91
C GLY A 42 8.84 -13.45 3.89
N PHE A 43 9.08 -12.16 3.65
CA PHE A 43 8.55 -11.07 4.46
C PHE A 43 7.04 -10.86 4.28
N ILE A 44 6.56 -10.90 3.03
CA ILE A 44 5.15 -10.84 2.66
C ILE A 44 4.41 -12.01 3.32
N PHE A 45 4.96 -13.22 3.28
CA PHE A 45 4.34 -14.38 3.90
C PHE A 45 4.22 -14.23 5.42
N LYS A 46 5.25 -13.70 6.09
CA LYS A 46 5.22 -13.40 7.53
C LYS A 46 4.19 -12.31 7.88
N ILE A 47 4.17 -11.21 7.14
CA ILE A 47 3.17 -10.15 7.33
C ILE A 47 1.77 -10.67 7.06
N PHE A 48 1.58 -11.46 6.00
CA PHE A 48 0.29 -12.03 5.65
C PHE A 48 -0.22 -12.94 6.75
N ALA A 49 0.62 -13.85 7.26
CA ALA A 49 0.27 -14.70 8.40
C ALA A 49 -0.09 -13.87 9.63
N LEU A 50 0.74 -12.89 10.01
CA LEU A 50 0.49 -12.04 11.18
C LEU A 50 -0.79 -11.22 11.02
N SER A 51 -1.00 -10.63 9.84
CA SER A 51 -2.20 -9.86 9.52
C SER A 51 -3.45 -10.73 9.57
N LEU A 52 -3.38 -11.97 9.09
CA LEU A 52 -4.51 -12.90 9.15
C LEU A 52 -4.92 -13.17 10.61
N PHE A 53 -3.95 -13.49 11.47
CA PHE A 53 -4.21 -13.69 12.91
C PHE A 53 -4.72 -12.42 13.59
N ALA A 54 -4.15 -11.27 13.26
CA ALA A 54 -4.57 -9.98 13.82
C ALA A 54 -6.03 -9.66 13.43
N VAL A 55 -6.39 -9.81 12.16
CA VAL A 55 -7.75 -9.59 11.67
C VAL A 55 -8.73 -10.56 12.32
N LEU A 56 -8.39 -11.85 12.40
CA LEU A 56 -9.21 -12.84 13.08
C LEU A 56 -9.43 -12.48 14.55
N SER A 57 -8.36 -12.15 15.29
CA SER A 57 -8.46 -11.75 16.69
C SER A 57 -9.37 -10.52 16.88
N LEU A 58 -9.24 -9.53 16.00
CA LEU A 58 -10.09 -8.33 16.01
C LEU A 58 -11.55 -8.68 15.74
N PHE A 59 -11.80 -9.63 14.84
CA PHE A 59 -13.14 -10.10 14.49
C PHE A 59 -13.81 -10.78 15.70
N PHE A 60 -13.09 -11.66 16.39
CA PHE A 60 -13.56 -12.29 17.62
C PHE A 60 -13.82 -11.27 18.73
N LEU A 61 -12.94 -10.28 18.90
CA LEU A 61 -13.13 -9.19 19.86
C LEU A 61 -14.39 -8.36 19.54
N SER A 62 -14.63 -8.07 18.26
CA SER A 62 -15.85 -7.37 17.82
C SER A 62 -17.10 -8.18 18.14
N PHE A 63 -17.10 -9.50 17.90
CA PHE A 63 -18.22 -10.36 18.29
C PHE A 63 -18.41 -10.40 19.80
N ALA A 64 -17.33 -10.53 20.58
CA ALA A 64 -17.40 -10.51 22.03
C ALA A 64 -18.00 -9.21 22.56
N ALA A 65 -17.60 -8.06 21.99
CA ALA A 65 -18.20 -6.77 22.31
C ALA A 65 -19.69 -6.73 21.94
N ALA A 66 -20.08 -7.30 20.79
CA ALA A 66 -21.49 -7.34 20.36
C ALA A 66 -22.36 -8.14 21.32
N PHE A 67 -21.86 -9.30 21.75
CA PHE A 67 -22.55 -10.13 22.72
C PHE A 67 -22.57 -9.50 24.12
N ALA A 68 -21.49 -8.82 24.53
CA ALA A 68 -21.44 -8.14 25.82
C ALA A 68 -22.45 -6.98 25.89
N ILE A 69 -22.49 -6.14 24.86
CA ILE A 69 -23.46 -5.05 24.75
C ILE A 69 -24.88 -5.62 24.60
N GLY A 70 -25.05 -6.64 23.77
CA GLY A 70 -26.33 -7.32 23.58
C GLY A 70 -26.90 -7.91 24.86
N LYS A 71 -26.06 -8.54 25.68
CA LYS A 71 -26.44 -9.07 27.00
C LYS A 71 -26.77 -7.95 28.00
N ALA A 72 -26.04 -6.84 27.97
CA ALA A 72 -26.32 -5.69 28.82
C ALA A 72 -27.65 -5.00 28.47
N LEU A 73 -28.06 -5.05 27.20
CA LEU A 73 -29.33 -4.52 26.70
C LEU A 73 -30.46 -5.57 26.67
N ASP A 74 -30.24 -6.76 27.24
CA ASP A 74 -31.17 -7.90 27.27
C ASP A 74 -31.67 -8.36 25.87
N SER A 75 -30.92 -8.00 24.82
CA SER A 75 -31.25 -8.33 23.44
C SER A 75 -30.02 -8.20 22.54
N ASN A 76 -29.60 -9.34 21.98
CA ASN A 76 -28.47 -9.44 21.06
C ASN A 76 -28.61 -8.54 19.83
N THR A 77 -29.84 -8.29 19.37
CA THR A 77 -30.12 -7.45 18.21
C THR A 77 -29.57 -6.04 18.39
N TYR A 78 -29.75 -5.43 19.56
CA TYR A 78 -29.25 -4.08 19.83
C TYR A 78 -27.72 -4.04 19.93
N GLY A 79 -27.10 -5.10 20.46
CA GLY A 79 -25.63 -5.22 20.49
C GLY A 79 -25.00 -5.21 19.10
N PHE A 80 -25.57 -5.99 18.17
CA PHE A 80 -25.14 -5.98 16.77
C PHE A 80 -25.45 -4.67 16.06
N LEU A 81 -26.58 -4.03 16.36
CA LEU A 81 -26.99 -2.77 15.72
C LEU A 81 -26.06 -1.61 16.12
N ILE A 82 -25.69 -1.53 17.41
CA ILE A 82 -24.75 -0.51 17.91
C ILE A 82 -23.36 -0.68 17.28
N ILE A 83 -22.83 -1.89 17.25
CA ILE A 83 -21.49 -2.14 16.68
C ILE A 83 -21.51 -2.01 15.15
N GLY A 84 -22.56 -2.47 14.49
CA GLY A 84 -22.74 -2.25 13.05
C GLY A 84 -22.81 -0.75 12.72
N GLY A 85 -23.55 0.03 13.50
CA GLY A 85 -23.60 1.48 13.39
C GLY A 85 -22.24 2.13 13.62
N PHE A 86 -21.48 1.67 14.61
CA PHE A 86 -20.12 2.14 14.88
C PHE A 86 -19.16 1.86 13.71
N TYR A 87 -19.22 0.67 13.10
CA TYR A 87 -18.43 0.36 11.90
C TYR A 87 -18.83 1.21 10.69
N ILE A 88 -20.13 1.47 10.49
CA ILE A 88 -20.61 2.40 9.45
C ILE A 88 -20.08 3.81 9.71
N PHE A 89 -20.11 4.26 10.97
CA PHE A 89 -19.58 5.58 11.34
C PHE A 89 -18.08 5.69 11.05
N ILE A 90 -17.29 4.68 11.45
CA ILE A 90 -15.86 4.61 11.10
C ILE A 90 -15.67 4.62 9.59
N ALA A 91 -16.45 3.83 8.84
CA ALA A 91 -16.37 3.78 7.38
C ALA A 91 -16.66 5.15 6.76
N LEU A 92 -17.61 5.91 7.32
CA LEU A 92 -17.97 7.26 6.88
C LEU A 92 -16.85 8.26 7.20
N VAL A 93 -16.25 8.19 8.40
CA VAL A 93 -15.09 9.00 8.79
C VAL A 93 -13.89 8.73 7.88
N VAL A 94 -13.57 7.45 7.63
CA VAL A 94 -12.50 7.04 6.71
C VAL A 94 -12.80 7.49 5.28
N TYR A 95 -14.05 7.36 4.82
CA TYR A 95 -14.48 7.84 3.51
C TYR A 95 -14.33 9.37 3.37
N SER A 96 -14.66 10.12 4.41
CA SER A 96 -14.50 11.57 4.43
C SER A 96 -13.02 11.99 4.43
N MET A 97 -12.15 11.25 5.13
CA MET A 97 -10.69 11.46 5.06
C MET A 97 -10.08 11.00 3.73
N ARG A 98 -10.71 10.05 3.03
CA ARG A 98 -10.30 9.57 1.70
C ARG A 98 -10.20 10.71 0.69
N LYS A 99 -11.12 11.66 0.76
CA LYS A 99 -11.11 12.88 -0.08
C LYS A 99 -9.85 13.72 0.12
N VAL A 100 -9.32 13.78 1.34
CA VAL A 100 -8.17 14.63 1.70
C VAL A 100 -6.85 13.93 1.37
N MET A 101 -6.74 12.61 1.58
CA MET A 101 -5.47 11.89 1.48
C MET A 101 -5.28 11.08 0.18
N ILE A 102 -6.37 10.65 -0.46
CA ILE A 102 -6.33 9.74 -1.62
C ILE A 102 -6.79 10.44 -2.91
N ASP A 103 -7.96 11.10 -2.89
CA ASP A 103 -8.55 11.62 -4.13
C ASP A 103 -7.75 12.78 -4.75
N ILE A 104 -7.21 13.70 -3.94
CA ILE A 104 -6.47 14.88 -4.45
C ILE A 104 -5.16 14.50 -5.17
N PRO A 105 -4.25 13.68 -4.61
CA PRO A 105 -3.01 13.32 -5.28
C PRO A 105 -3.19 12.30 -6.41
N ILE A 106 -4.14 11.36 -6.27
CA ILE A 106 -4.40 10.35 -7.29
C ILE A 106 -5.08 10.98 -8.51
N LEU A 107 -6.13 11.79 -8.33
CA LEU A 107 -6.82 12.43 -9.45
C LEU A 107 -5.92 13.43 -10.20
N LYS A 108 -5.02 14.14 -9.49
CA LYS A 108 -3.97 14.99 -10.13
C LYS A 108 -2.96 14.19 -10.94
N LYS A 109 -2.55 13.00 -10.47
CA LYS A 109 -1.62 12.14 -11.21
C LYS A 109 -2.29 11.48 -12.42
N PHE A 110 -3.51 10.99 -12.27
CA PHE A 110 -4.27 10.40 -13.37
C PHE A 110 -4.63 11.42 -14.44
N SER A 111 -5.03 12.64 -14.05
CA SER A 111 -5.32 13.71 -15.00
C SER A 111 -4.10 14.07 -15.86
N ARG A 112 -2.89 14.05 -15.32
CA ARG A 112 -1.67 14.39 -16.07
C ARG A 112 -1.17 13.27 -16.99
N ILE A 113 -1.62 12.03 -16.77
CA ILE A 113 -1.26 10.87 -17.61
C ILE A 113 -2.26 10.66 -18.74
N PHE A 114 -3.48 11.21 -18.61
CA PHE A 114 -4.55 11.05 -19.59
C PHE A 114 -4.73 12.27 -20.50
N PHE A 115 -4.21 13.44 -20.11
CA PHE A 115 -4.26 14.68 -20.89
C PHE A 115 -2.91 15.10 -21.49
N ASP A 116 -1.86 14.31 -21.29
CA ASP A 116 -0.61 14.32 -22.07
C ASP A 116 -0.48 12.96 -22.78
#